data_AF-A0AAN2TPW1-F1
#
_entry.id   AF-A0AAN2TPW1-F1
#
_cell.length_a   1.000
_cell.length_b   1.000
_cell.length_c   1.000
_cell.angle_alpha   90.00
_cell.angle_beta   90.00
_cell.angle_gamma   90.00
#
_symmetry.space_group_name_H-M   'P 1'
#
loop_
_entity.id
_entity.type
_entity.pdbx_description
1 polymer ?
#
loop_
_entity_poly.entity_id
_entity_poly.type
_entity_poly.pdbx_seq_one_letter_code
_entity_poly.pdbx_strand_id
1 'polypeptide(L)'
;MTLESYTEYTMTNITNIKNHLKSIREKGYAIDDEEIELGLKCIAAPIFNHQGNVIASISCAAPKMRFDEERIPEVIERIQKS
;
A
#
# COMPACT_ATOMS: atom_id res chain seq x y z
N MET A 1 23.36 5.60 3.14
CA MET A 1 22.32 5.05 2.25
C MET A 1 21.16 6.03 2.31
N THR A 2 20.92 6.77 1.23
CA THR A 2 19.84 7.75 1.12
C THR A 2 18.70 7.11 0.32
N LEU A 3 17.46 7.32 0.75
CA LEU A 3 16.27 6.89 0.01
C LEU A 3 15.97 7.93 -1.07
N GLU A 4 15.70 7.45 -2.28
CA GLU A 4 15.32 8.29 -3.41
C GLU A 4 13.86 8.75 -3.27
N SER A 5 13.59 9.98 -3.67
CA SER A 5 12.25 10.57 -3.70
C SER A 5 11.80 10.64 -5.16
N TYR A 6 10.65 10.05 -5.47
CA TYR A 6 10.07 10.07 -6.82
C TYR A 6 9.06 11.20 -6.98
N THR A 7 8.32 11.51 -5.91
CA THR A 7 7.37 12.62 -5.81
C THR A 7 7.58 13.37 -4.48
N GLU A 8 6.80 14.43 -4.26
CA GLU A 8 6.75 15.13 -2.97
C GLU A 8 6.09 14.29 -1.85
N TYR A 9 5.37 13.23 -2.23
CA TYR A 9 4.68 12.32 -1.30
C TYR A 9 5.52 11.08 -0.95
N THR A 10 6.63 10.81 -1.65
CA THR A 10 7.50 9.66 -1.36
C THR A 10 8.04 9.74 0.06
N MET A 11 7.75 8.72 0.87
CA MET A 11 8.28 8.65 2.23
C MET A 11 9.77 8.30 2.24
N THR A 12 10.63 9.24 2.62
CA THR A 12 12.10 9.04 2.68
C THR A 12 12.67 8.96 4.10
N ASN A 13 11.85 9.15 5.14
CA ASN A 13 12.28 9.04 6.54
C ASN A 13 12.14 7.59 7.04
N ILE A 14 13.25 6.96 7.41
CA ILE A 14 13.29 5.56 7.87
C ILE A 14 12.39 5.30 9.09
N THR A 15 12.30 6.23 10.04
CA THR A 15 11.46 6.08 11.23
C THR A 15 9.99 6.07 10.83
N ASN A 16 9.58 6.96 9.93
CA ASN A 16 8.21 7.00 9.42
C ASN A 16 7.89 5.73 8.64
N ILE A 17 8.80 5.24 7.79
CA ILE A 17 8.61 3.99 7.04
C ILE A 17 8.40 2.82 8.00
N LYS A 18 9.23 2.71 9.05
CA LYS A 18 9.07 1.64 10.05
C LYS A 18 7.73 1.71 10.77
N ASN A 19 7.25 2.91 11.08
CA ASN A 19 5.93 3.08 11.69
C ASN A 19 4.79 2.74 10.70
N HIS A 20 4.94 3.14 9.43
CA HIS A 20 3.99 2.80 8.38
C HIS A 20 3.91 1.28 8.19
N LEU A 21 5.05 0.58 8.16
CA LEU A 21 5.10 -0.88 8.08
C LEU A 21 4.44 -1.59 9.27
N LYS A 22 4.52 -1.02 10.49
CA LYS A 22 3.77 -1.55 11.64
C LYS A 22 2.27 -1.42 11.41
N SER A 23 1.80 -0.25 10.96
CA SER A 23 0.39 -0.03 10.64
C SER A 23 -0.10 -0.98 9.54
N ILE A 24 0.70 -1.21 8.50
CA ILE A 24 0.39 -2.17 7.42
C ILE A 24 0.24 -3.59 7.98
N ARG A 25 1.12 -4.01 8.90
CA ARG A 25 1.02 -5.32 9.56
C ARG A 25 -0.25 -5.47 10.41
N GLU A 26 -0.68 -4.41 11.08
CA GLU A 26 -1.91 -4.40 11.89
C GLU A 26 -3.17 -4.38 11.02
N LYS A 27 -3.16 -3.60 9.94
CA LYS A 27 -4.31 -3.43 9.03
C LYS A 27 -4.47 -4.55 8.00
N GLY A 28 -3.36 -5.20 7.62
CA GLY A 28 -3.34 -6.22 6.58
C GLY A 28 -3.42 -5.66 5.15
N TYR A 29 -3.15 -4.37 4.94
CA TYR A 29 -3.07 -3.75 3.62
C TYR A 29 -2.17 -2.50 3.66
N ALA A 30 -1.70 -2.07 2.49
CA ALA A 30 -0.97 -0.84 2.26
C ALA A 30 -1.69 0.02 1.21
N ILE A 31 -1.61 1.34 1.36
CA ILE A 31 -2.03 2.30 0.34
C ILE A 31 -0.81 3.15 -0.01
N ASP A 32 -0.50 3.20 -1.29
CA ASP A 32 0.42 4.16 -1.91
C ASP A 32 -0.44 5.28 -2.52
N ASP A 33 -0.25 6.52 -2.05
CA ASP A 33 -0.96 7.71 -2.54
C ASP A 33 0.04 8.65 -3.19
N GLU A 34 0.22 8.48 -4.50
CA GLU A 34 1.12 9.27 -5.33
C GLU A 34 2.60 9.20 -4.90
N GLU A 35 3.08 8.14 -4.24
CA GLU A 35 4.48 8.06 -3.79
C GLU A 35 5.46 7.74 -4.93
N ILE A 36 4.98 7.17 -6.05
CA ILE A 36 5.79 6.83 -7.22
C ILE A 36 5.50 7.71 -8.45
N GLU A 37 4.23 8.06 -8.66
CA GLU A 37 3.77 8.86 -9.80
C GLU A 37 2.58 9.73 -9.37
N LEU A 38 2.59 11.01 -9.76
CA LEU A 38 1.48 11.92 -9.47
C LEU A 38 0.20 11.46 -10.17
N GLY A 39 -0.91 11.51 -9.45
CA GLY A 39 -2.21 11.02 -9.89
C GLY A 39 -2.37 9.49 -9.85
N LEU A 40 -1.38 8.72 -9.40
CA LEU A 40 -1.48 7.28 -9.20
C LEU A 40 -1.79 6.95 -7.73
N LYS A 41 -2.70 6.00 -7.52
CA LYS A 41 -2.91 5.41 -6.20
C LYS A 41 -2.95 3.89 -6.32
N CYS A 42 -2.32 3.21 -5.36
CA CYS A 42 -2.27 1.75 -5.32
C CYS A 42 -2.73 1.24 -3.96
N ILE A 43 -3.44 0.11 -3.95
CA ILE A 43 -3.85 -0.59 -2.74
C ILE A 43 -3.32 -2.01 -2.84
N ALA A 44 -2.61 -2.49 -1.81
CA ALA A 44 -1.99 -3.81 -1.81
C ALA A 44 -2.28 -4.59 -0.53
N ALA A 45 -2.38 -5.91 -0.64
CA ALA A 45 -2.50 -6.83 0.49
C ALA A 45 -1.46 -7.96 0.40
N PRO A 46 -0.93 -8.43 1.54
CA PRO A 46 0.00 -9.56 1.58
C PRO A 46 -0.74 -10.89 1.40
N ILE A 47 -0.09 -11.83 0.72
CA ILE A 47 -0.52 -13.23 0.58
C ILE A 47 0.33 -14.08 1.52
N PHE A 48 -0.34 -14.84 2.39
CA PHE A 48 0.30 -15.68 3.39
C PHE A 48 0.31 -17.15 2.97
N ASN A 49 1.39 -17.86 3.31
CA ASN A 49 1.39 -19.32 3.26
C ASN A 49 0.71 -19.92 4.51
N HIS A 50 0.63 -21.26 4.56
CA HIS A 50 0.00 -21.97 5.68
C HIS A 50 0.72 -21.78 7.04
N GLN A 51 1.94 -21.24 7.05
CA GLN A 51 2.73 -20.96 8.25
C GLN A 51 2.56 -19.50 8.74
N GLY A 52 1.75 -18.70 8.05
CA GLY A 52 1.59 -17.27 8.34
C GLY A 52 2.74 -16.40 7.84
N ASN A 53 3.61 -16.93 6.97
CA ASN A 53 4.67 -16.14 6.34
C ASN A 53 4.13 -15.44 5.09
N VAL A 54 4.48 -14.16 4.91
CA VAL A 54 4.18 -13.42 3.67
C VAL A 54 5.05 -13.99 2.55
N ILE A 55 4.42 -14.53 1.51
CA ILE A 55 5.10 -15.14 0.36
C ILE A 55 4.90 -14.39 -0.95
N ALA A 56 3.87 -13.54 -1.01
CA ALA A 56 3.57 -12.68 -2.15
C ALA A 56 2.72 -11.49 -1.71
N SER A 57 2.32 -10.65 -2.66
CA SER A 57 1.30 -9.63 -2.49
C SER A 57 0.45 -9.53 -3.75
N ILE A 58 -0.77 -9.04 -3.58
CA ILE A 58 -1.64 -8.61 -4.68
C ILE A 58 -1.87 -7.11 -4.54
N SER A 59 -1.86 -6.38 -5.65
CA SER A 59 -2.13 -4.95 -5.67
C SER A 59 -3.07 -4.55 -6.80
N CYS A 60 -3.80 -3.46 -6.56
CA CYS A 60 -4.63 -2.79 -7.55
C CYS A 60 -4.15 -1.34 -7.67
N ALA A 61 -3.77 -0.93 -8.88
CA ALA A 61 -3.31 0.41 -9.20
C ALA A 61 -4.31 1.09 -10.14
N ALA A 62 -4.64 2.35 -9.86
CA ALA A 62 -5.56 3.13 -10.69
C ALA A 62 -5.26 4.62 -10.57
N PRO A 63 -5.73 5.46 -11.52
CA PRO A 63 -5.76 6.90 -11.33
C PRO A 63 -6.45 7.24 -10.01
N LYS A 64 -5.84 8.12 -9.20
CA LYS A 64 -6.31 8.54 -7.88
C LYS A 64 -7.79 8.93 -7.86
N MET A 65 -8.26 9.57 -8.93
CA MET A 65 -9.65 10.00 -9.09
C MET A 65 -10.67 8.84 -9.16
N ARG A 66 -10.22 7.59 -9.32
CA ARG A 66 -11.06 6.37 -9.27
C ARG A 66 -11.08 5.69 -7.90
N PHE A 67 -10.24 6.14 -6.96
CA PHE A 67 -10.17 5.66 -5.59
C PHE A 67 -10.64 6.77 -4.64
N ASP A 68 -11.96 6.97 -4.64
CA ASP A 68 -12.67 7.81 -3.67
C ASP A 68 -12.90 7.07 -2.33
N GLU A 69 -13.50 7.78 -1.37
CA GLU A 69 -13.75 7.25 -0.01
C GLU A 69 -14.67 6.02 0.01
N GLU A 70 -15.53 5.84 -1.00
CA GLU A 70 -16.44 4.69 -1.11
C GLU A 70 -15.76 3.49 -1.77
N ARG A 71 -14.89 3.74 -2.77
CA ARG A 71 -14.21 2.69 -3.54
C ARG A 71 -13.08 2.02 -2.77
N ILE A 72 -12.33 2.79 -1.98
CA ILE A 72 -11.15 2.28 -1.26
C ILE A 72 -11.52 1.09 -0.35
N PRO A 73 -12.53 1.18 0.53
CA PRO A 73 -12.96 0.05 1.36
C PRO A 73 -13.35 -1.18 0.54
N GLU A 74 -14.09 -1.00 -0.57
CA GLU A 74 -14.49 -2.12 -1.44
C GLU A 74 -13.27 -2.84 -2.03
N VAL A 75 -12.28 -2.09 -2.51
CA VAL A 75 -11.05 -2.65 -3.09
C VAL A 75 -10.26 -3.40 -2.02
N ILE A 76 -10.09 -2.81 -0.83
CA ILE A 76 -9.40 -3.46 0.31
C ILE A 76 -10.06 -4.80 0.63
N GLU A 77 -11.38 -4.83 0.75
CA GLU A 77 -12.11 -6.06 1.06
C GLU A 77 -11.88 -7.14 0.00
N ARG A 78 -11.89 -6.77 -1.29
CA ARG A 78 -11.69 -7.72 -2.39
C ARG A 78 -10.27 -8.27 -2.44
N ILE A 79 -9.26 -7.42 -2.29
CA ILE A 79 -7.86 -7.86 -2.36
C ILE A 79 -7.45 -8.69 -1.14
N GLN A 80 -8.05 -8.45 0.04
CA GLN A 80 -7.77 -9.22 1.25
C GLN A 80 -8.42 -10.61 1.24
N LYS A 81 -9.46 -10.81 0.42
CA LYS A 81 -10.16 -12.09 0.26
C LYS A 81 -9.57 -12.98 -0.84
N SER A 82 -8.59 -12.49 -1.60
CA SER A 82 -7.93 -13.20 -2.71
C SER A 82 -6.87 -14.15 -2.18
#